data_AF-A0A2T2XJA2-F1
#
_entry.id   AF-A0A2T2XJA2-F1
#
_cell.length_a   1.000
_cell.length_b   1.000
_cell.length_c   1.000
_cell.angle_alpha   90.00
_cell.angle_beta   90.00
_cell.angle_gamma   90.00
#
_symmetry.space_group_name_H-M   'P 1'
#
loop_
_entity.id
_entity.type
_entity.pdbx_description
1 polymer ?
#
loop_
_entity_poly.entity_id
_entity_poly.type
_entity_poly.pdbx_seq_one_letter_code
_entity_poly.pdbx_strand_id
1 'polypeptide(L)'
;MKHTAIRLAVLLALGVGADKAHHLWRLFFLVLLVIYAWQWATMRGYAATVEIHRRQRHRYANQLQVISGWLQLGKSERANQFLWEVALKSVQSTVGKLPLRWAFTLVRLDALAERYGTILWYEGLESLEPRYWALWGLNRAVRQAILIADGNPILVVFFRTSFLVRVQGIKRLPTKHIMGVRWVWDEHTLTGSWGRRQETLG
;
A
#
# COMPACT_ATOMS: atom_id res chain seq x y z
N MET A 1 -25.08 -15.83 -1.27
CA MET A 1 -26.08 -15.33 -2.26
C MET A 1 -27.02 -14.26 -1.71
N LYS A 2 -27.58 -14.40 -0.49
CA LYS A 2 -28.56 -13.43 0.08
C LYS A 2 -28.07 -11.97 0.12
N HIS A 3 -26.80 -11.72 0.46
CA HIS A 3 -26.25 -10.36 0.51
C HIS A 3 -26.09 -9.69 -0.86
N THR A 4 -25.92 -10.44 -1.94
CA THR A 4 -25.74 -9.88 -3.29
C THR A 4 -27.06 -9.33 -3.83
N ALA A 5 -28.16 -10.02 -3.55
CA ALA A 5 -29.51 -9.61 -3.94
C ALA A 5 -29.94 -8.30 -3.24
N ILE A 6 -29.70 -8.19 -1.92
CA ILE A 6 -30.00 -6.97 -1.15
C ILE A 6 -29.21 -5.76 -1.70
N ARG A 7 -27.95 -5.97 -2.07
CA ARG A 7 -27.09 -4.90 -2.63
C ARG A 7 -27.56 -4.42 -4.00
N LEU A 8 -28.01 -5.36 -4.84
CA LEU A 8 -28.56 -5.03 -6.14
C LEU A 8 -29.87 -4.26 -5.99
N ALA A 9 -30.71 -4.66 -5.04
CA ALA A 9 -31.95 -3.96 -4.70
C ALA A 9 -31.69 -2.52 -4.20
N VAL A 10 -30.68 -2.31 -3.35
CA VAL A 10 -30.30 -0.97 -2.87
C VAL A 10 -29.77 -0.09 -4.02
N LEU A 11 -28.91 -0.62 -4.89
CA LEU A 11 -28.40 0.12 -6.06
C LEU A 11 -29.52 0.50 -7.03
N LEU A 12 -30.46 -0.43 -7.28
CA LEU A 12 -31.63 -0.16 -8.12
C LEU A 12 -32.56 0.88 -7.48
N ALA A 13 -32.81 0.78 -6.17
CA ALA A 13 -33.64 1.76 -5.47
C ALA A 13 -33.03 3.17 -5.49
N LEU A 14 -31.71 3.29 -5.29
CA LEU A 14 -31.00 4.58 -5.37
C LEU A 14 -30.93 5.12 -6.80
N GLY A 15 -30.76 4.24 -7.81
CA GLY A 15 -30.79 4.62 -9.23
C GLY A 15 -32.16 5.10 -9.69
N VAL A 16 -33.22 4.38 -9.34
CA VAL A 16 -34.61 4.78 -9.63
C VAL A 16 -35.00 6.05 -8.86
N GLY A 17 -34.56 6.18 -7.61
CA GLY A 17 -34.74 7.40 -6.81
C GLY A 17 -34.04 8.61 -7.43
N ALA A 18 -32.83 8.44 -7.98
CA ALA A 18 -32.13 9.50 -8.70
C ALA A 18 -32.81 9.90 -10.02
N ASP A 19 -33.45 8.95 -10.71
CA ASP A 19 -34.12 9.22 -11.99
C ASP A 19 -35.46 9.94 -11.81
N LYS A 20 -36.24 9.56 -10.79
CA LYS A 20 -37.62 10.06 -10.58
C LYS A 20 -37.74 11.27 -9.66
N ALA A 21 -36.67 11.66 -8.96
CA ALA A 21 -36.75 12.73 -7.98
C ALA A 21 -36.51 14.14 -8.57
N HIS A 22 -37.14 15.15 -7.95
CA HIS A 22 -36.87 16.57 -8.27
C HIS A 22 -35.42 16.98 -7.97
N HIS A 23 -34.98 18.09 -8.57
CA HIS A 23 -33.57 18.49 -8.71
C HIS A 23 -32.68 18.34 -7.46
N LEU A 24 -33.16 18.73 -6.28
CA LEU A 24 -32.40 18.62 -5.02
C LEU A 24 -32.32 17.19 -4.49
N TRP A 25 -33.42 16.44 -4.58
CA TRP A 25 -33.49 15.04 -4.15
C TRP A 25 -32.69 14.12 -5.07
N ARG A 26 -32.65 14.41 -6.38
CA ARG A 26 -31.80 13.72 -7.34
C ARG A 26 -30.32 13.79 -6.98
N LEU A 27 -29.87 14.98 -6.56
CA LEU A 27 -28.48 15.17 -6.14
C LEU A 27 -28.17 14.36 -4.87
N PHE A 28 -29.09 14.33 -3.92
CA PHE A 28 -28.97 13.52 -2.70
C PHE A 28 -28.87 12.01 -3.00
N PHE A 29 -29.73 11.49 -3.88
CA PHE A 29 -29.68 10.08 -4.30
C PHE A 29 -28.39 9.72 -5.04
N LEU A 30 -27.89 10.60 -5.91
CA LEU A 30 -26.61 10.41 -6.61
C LEU A 30 -25.43 10.39 -5.63
N VAL A 31 -25.40 11.30 -4.65
CA VAL A 31 -24.35 11.31 -3.61
C VAL A 31 -24.39 10.02 -2.79
N LEU A 32 -25.57 9.58 -2.36
CA LEU A 32 -25.72 8.31 -1.64
C LEU A 32 -25.26 7.11 -2.48
N LEU A 33 -25.58 7.09 -3.76
CA LEU A 33 -25.16 6.04 -4.69
C LEU A 33 -23.62 5.99 -4.83
N VAL A 34 -22.98 7.15 -4.97
CA VAL A 34 -21.51 7.26 -5.02
C VAL A 34 -20.87 6.81 -3.70
N ILE A 35 -21.41 7.25 -2.55
CA ILE A 35 -20.92 6.84 -1.23
C ILE A 35 -21.04 5.33 -1.05
N TYR A 36 -22.19 4.75 -1.40
CA TYR A 36 -22.45 3.32 -1.27
C TYR A 36 -21.52 2.50 -2.18
N ALA A 37 -21.37 2.90 -3.44
CA ALA A 37 -20.46 2.25 -4.38
C ALA A 37 -18.99 2.35 -3.92
N TRP A 38 -18.60 3.49 -3.36
CA TRP A 38 -17.26 3.68 -2.81
C TRP A 38 -17.01 2.82 -1.57
N GLN A 39 -17.95 2.80 -0.62
CA GLN A 39 -17.87 1.96 0.57
C GLN A 39 -17.78 0.48 0.19
N TRP A 40 -18.53 0.07 -0.82
CA TRP A 40 -18.52 -1.27 -1.40
C TRP A 40 -17.15 -1.66 -2.00
N ALA A 41 -16.57 -0.79 -2.84
CA ALA A 41 -15.25 -1.00 -3.40
C ALA A 41 -14.17 -1.10 -2.31
N THR A 42 -14.33 -0.33 -1.23
CA THR A 42 -13.43 -0.35 -0.08
C THR A 42 -13.56 -1.66 0.71
N MET A 43 -14.79 -2.14 0.97
CA MET A 43 -15.10 -3.42 1.64
C MET A 43 -14.55 -4.65 0.91
N ARG A 44 -14.64 -4.71 -0.43
CA ARG A 44 -14.02 -5.80 -1.20
C ARG A 44 -12.50 -5.81 -1.05
N GLY A 45 -11.88 -4.64 -0.96
CA GLY A 45 -10.48 -4.51 -0.61
C GLY A 45 -10.17 -5.13 0.75
N TYR A 46 -10.98 -4.84 1.76
CA TYR A 46 -10.77 -5.34 3.14
C TYR A 46 -10.75 -6.87 3.21
N ALA A 47 -11.66 -7.56 2.52
CA ALA A 47 -11.69 -9.03 2.50
C ALA A 47 -10.41 -9.63 1.89
N ALA A 48 -9.92 -9.06 0.79
CA ALA A 48 -8.65 -9.47 0.19
C ALA A 48 -7.46 -9.21 1.13
N THR A 49 -7.52 -8.15 1.94
CA THR A 49 -6.43 -7.81 2.87
C THR A 49 -6.39 -8.68 4.10
N VAL A 50 -7.55 -9.08 4.62
CA VAL A 50 -7.63 -10.07 5.70
C VAL A 50 -7.04 -11.40 5.22
N GLU A 51 -7.33 -11.81 3.99
CA GLU A 51 -6.76 -13.02 3.39
C GLU A 51 -5.23 -12.91 3.20
N ILE A 52 -4.73 -11.76 2.77
CA ILE A 52 -3.28 -11.50 2.66
C ILE A 52 -2.62 -11.50 4.04
N HIS A 53 -3.22 -10.85 5.05
CA HIS A 53 -2.74 -10.87 6.43
C HIS A 53 -2.74 -12.28 7.01
N ARG A 54 -3.77 -13.08 6.70
CA ARG A 54 -3.84 -14.47 7.12
C ARG A 54 -2.71 -15.30 6.52
N ARG A 55 -2.42 -15.12 5.23
CA ARG A 55 -1.29 -15.77 4.55
C ARG A 55 0.05 -15.32 5.11
N GLN A 56 0.22 -14.02 5.39
CA GLN A 56 1.44 -13.49 6.03
C GLN A 56 1.63 -14.07 7.42
N ARG A 57 0.60 -14.08 8.27
CA ARG A 57 0.64 -14.74 9.59
C ARG A 57 1.00 -16.21 9.49
N HIS A 58 0.48 -16.94 8.50
CA HIS A 58 0.88 -18.32 8.24
C HIS A 58 2.35 -18.44 7.85
N ARG A 59 2.88 -17.57 6.97
CA ARG A 59 4.31 -17.57 6.62
C ARG A 59 5.17 -17.29 7.86
N TYR A 60 4.79 -16.33 8.69
CA TYR A 60 5.49 -16.04 9.94
C TYR A 60 5.43 -17.20 10.95
N ALA A 61 4.28 -17.83 11.11
CA ALA A 61 4.13 -19.01 11.95
C ALA A 61 5.07 -20.14 11.48
N ASN A 62 5.13 -20.38 10.16
CA ASN A 62 6.05 -21.37 9.59
C ASN A 62 7.52 -20.99 9.83
N GLN A 63 7.89 -19.72 9.67
CA GLN A 63 9.25 -19.23 9.93
C GLN A 63 9.65 -19.39 11.40
N LEU A 64 8.75 -19.04 12.33
CA LEU A 64 8.97 -19.21 13.77
C LEU A 64 9.06 -20.69 14.15
N GLN A 65 8.28 -21.55 13.52
CA GLN A 65 8.35 -23.00 13.74
C GLN A 65 9.69 -23.58 13.28
N VAL A 66 10.21 -23.13 12.13
CA VAL A 66 11.54 -23.50 11.67
C VAL A 66 12.59 -23.07 12.68
N ILE A 67 12.60 -21.79 13.09
CA ILE A 67 13.54 -21.24 14.09
C ILE A 67 13.47 -22.05 15.39
N SER A 68 12.26 -22.33 15.89
CA SER A 68 12.04 -23.14 17.09
C SER A 68 12.64 -24.54 16.94
N GLY A 69 12.49 -25.19 15.77
CA GLY A 69 13.10 -26.49 15.49
C GLY A 69 14.64 -26.44 15.51
N TRP A 70 15.26 -25.40 14.94
CA TRP A 70 16.73 -25.24 15.00
C TRP A 70 17.23 -25.03 16.43
N LEU A 71 16.49 -24.26 17.25
CA LEU A 71 16.81 -24.03 18.65
C LEU A 71 16.69 -25.31 19.49
N GLN A 72 15.63 -26.10 19.27
CA GLN A 72 15.46 -27.40 19.93
C GLN A 72 16.59 -28.39 19.60
N LEU A 73 17.14 -28.32 18.38
CA LEU A 73 18.27 -29.13 17.95
C LEU A 73 19.65 -28.57 18.41
N GLY A 74 19.67 -27.52 19.23
CA GLY A 74 20.90 -26.89 19.72
C GLY A 74 21.68 -26.10 18.66
N LYS A 75 21.11 -25.88 17.46
CA LYS A 75 21.75 -25.17 16.35
C LYS A 75 21.44 -23.68 16.38
N SER A 76 21.87 -23.02 17.47
CA SER A 76 21.61 -21.60 17.74
C SER A 76 22.19 -20.67 16.67
N GLU A 77 23.38 -20.95 16.12
CA GLU A 77 23.98 -20.14 15.05
C GLU A 77 23.12 -20.08 13.79
N ARG A 78 22.57 -21.22 13.35
CA ARG A 78 21.71 -21.25 12.16
C ARG A 78 20.35 -20.61 12.40
N ALA A 79 19.81 -20.73 13.62
CA ALA A 79 18.61 -19.99 14.02
C ALA A 79 18.85 -18.47 13.97
N ASN A 80 20.01 -18.00 14.46
CA ASN A 80 20.39 -16.60 14.41
C ASN A 80 20.64 -16.08 12.99
N GLN A 81 21.31 -16.86 12.12
CA GLN A 81 21.48 -16.51 10.71
C GLN A 81 20.14 -16.35 10.01
N PHE A 82 19.22 -17.30 10.23
CA PHE A 82 17.88 -17.26 9.64
C PHE A 82 17.04 -16.09 10.20
N LEU A 83 17.17 -15.78 11.49
CA LEU A 83 16.55 -14.61 12.10
C LEU A 83 17.06 -13.31 11.47
N TRP A 84 18.36 -13.18 11.22
CA TRP A 84 18.93 -12.01 10.55
C TRP A 84 18.42 -11.85 9.11
N GLU A 85 18.35 -12.94 8.35
CA GLU A 85 17.78 -12.94 7.00
C GLU A 85 16.29 -12.57 6.98
N VAL A 86 15.53 -12.96 8.02
CA VAL A 86 14.11 -12.63 8.16
C VAL A 86 13.91 -11.22 8.72
N ALA A 87 14.77 -10.75 9.63
CA ALA A 87 14.73 -9.41 10.21
C ALA A 87 15.00 -8.32 9.16
N LEU A 88 15.94 -8.57 8.25
CA LEU A 88 16.17 -7.73 7.06
C LEU A 88 14.95 -7.69 6.12
N LYS A 89 14.07 -8.70 6.16
CA LYS A 89 12.81 -8.75 5.40
C LYS A 89 11.61 -8.21 6.19
N SER A 90 11.71 -8.02 7.52
CA SER A 90 10.57 -7.74 8.39
C SER A 90 10.43 -6.26 8.76
N VAL A 91 10.32 -5.37 7.76
CA VAL A 91 9.80 -4.00 7.99
C VAL A 91 8.28 -4.00 8.29
N GLN A 92 7.64 -5.17 8.31
CA GLN A 92 6.18 -5.33 8.46
C GLN A 92 5.66 -5.25 9.91
N SER A 93 6.50 -5.32 10.95
CA SER A 93 6.03 -5.23 12.34
C SER A 93 5.45 -3.85 12.68
N THR A 94 5.97 -2.79 12.05
CA THR A 94 5.54 -1.40 12.24
C THR A 94 4.28 -1.07 11.45
N VAL A 95 4.02 -1.78 10.34
CA VAL A 95 2.80 -1.64 9.54
C VAL A 95 1.54 -1.90 10.38
N GLY A 96 1.62 -2.81 11.36
CA GLY A 96 0.50 -3.14 12.26
C GLY A 96 0.12 -2.04 13.26
N LYS A 97 1.01 -1.06 13.52
CA LYS A 97 0.75 0.08 14.41
C LYS A 97 0.16 1.28 13.68
N LEU A 98 0.17 1.27 12.34
CA LEU A 98 -0.38 2.35 11.53
C LEU A 98 -1.92 2.28 11.51
N PRO A 99 -2.60 3.42 11.27
CA PRO A 99 -4.03 3.42 11.01
C PRO A 99 -4.38 2.44 9.89
N LEU A 100 -5.50 1.74 10.03
CA LEU A 100 -5.89 0.63 9.16
C LEU A 100 -5.79 0.96 7.65
N ARG A 101 -6.14 2.19 7.25
CA ARG A 101 -6.04 2.65 5.85
C ARG A 101 -4.60 2.69 5.32
N TRP A 102 -3.64 3.05 6.16
CA TRP A 102 -2.22 3.05 5.83
C TRP A 102 -1.71 1.63 5.69
N ALA A 103 -1.93 0.79 6.69
CA ALA A 103 -1.55 -0.62 6.67
C ALA A 103 -2.11 -1.33 5.42
N PHE A 104 -3.39 -1.11 5.14
CA PHE A 104 -4.08 -1.60 3.94
C PHE A 104 -3.39 -1.17 2.65
N THR A 105 -3.05 0.11 2.55
CA THR A 105 -2.47 0.67 1.32
C THR A 105 -1.07 0.13 1.09
N LEU A 106 -0.25 0.04 2.13
CA LEU A 106 1.11 -0.52 2.04
C LEU A 106 1.06 -1.99 1.59
N VAL A 107 0.22 -2.81 2.22
CA VAL A 107 0.05 -4.22 1.82
C VAL A 107 -0.46 -4.34 0.37
N ARG A 108 -1.37 -3.46 -0.05
CA ARG A 108 -1.85 -3.45 -1.45
C ARG A 108 -0.74 -3.05 -2.42
N LEU A 109 0.15 -2.14 -2.04
CA LEU A 109 1.29 -1.73 -2.85
C LEU A 109 2.33 -2.85 -2.93
N ASP A 110 2.59 -3.57 -1.84
CA ASP A 110 3.47 -4.75 -1.82
C ASP A 110 2.97 -5.83 -2.78
N ALA A 111 1.68 -6.19 -2.69
CA ALA A 111 1.09 -7.18 -3.58
C ALA A 111 1.09 -6.72 -5.06
N LEU A 112 0.97 -5.41 -5.29
CA LEU A 112 1.08 -4.85 -6.63
C LEU A 112 2.52 -4.98 -7.14
N ALA A 113 3.51 -4.59 -6.34
CA ALA A 113 4.93 -4.69 -6.68
C ALA A 113 5.33 -6.12 -7.02
N GLU A 114 4.94 -7.09 -6.18
CA GLU A 114 5.19 -8.52 -6.39
C GLU A 114 4.60 -8.99 -7.74
N ARG A 115 3.38 -8.56 -8.08
CA ARG A 115 2.75 -8.87 -9.37
C ARG A 115 3.53 -8.35 -10.58
N TYR A 116 4.25 -7.24 -10.43
CA TYR A 116 5.08 -6.66 -11.49
C TYR A 116 6.56 -7.10 -11.41
N GLY A 117 6.90 -8.07 -10.55
CA GLY A 117 8.25 -8.61 -10.42
C GLY A 117 9.23 -7.64 -9.76
N THR A 118 8.75 -6.68 -8.97
CA THR A 118 9.56 -5.74 -8.20
C THR A 118 9.31 -5.91 -6.71
N ILE A 119 10.22 -5.41 -5.88
CA ILE A 119 10.09 -5.44 -4.42
C ILE A 119 10.03 -4.01 -3.89
N LEU A 120 9.18 -3.76 -2.89
CA LEU A 120 9.16 -2.51 -2.14
C LEU A 120 9.95 -2.68 -0.85
N TRP A 121 10.87 -1.76 -0.61
CA TRP A 121 11.54 -1.61 0.68
C TRP A 121 11.05 -0.35 1.35
N TYR A 122 10.81 -0.44 2.65
CA TYR A 122 10.36 0.68 3.46
C TYR A 122 11.44 1.01 4.49
N GLU A 123 11.75 2.30 4.64
CA GLU A 123 12.66 2.80 5.67
C GLU A 123 11.96 3.93 6.44
N GLY A 124 12.24 4.07 7.74
CA GLY A 124 11.72 5.17 8.55
C GLY A 124 10.20 5.12 8.82
N LEU A 125 9.56 3.96 8.63
CA LEU A 125 8.11 3.80 8.85
C LEU A 125 7.71 4.14 10.29
N GLU A 126 8.62 3.91 11.25
CA GLU A 126 8.47 4.24 12.67
C GLU A 126 8.24 5.74 12.91
N SER A 127 8.85 6.58 12.07
CA SER A 127 8.91 8.02 12.25
C SER A 127 7.71 8.73 11.63
N LEU A 128 6.88 8.02 10.86
CA LEU A 128 5.80 8.57 10.07
C LEU A 128 4.60 8.98 10.93
N GLU A 129 4.16 10.25 10.79
CA GLU A 129 2.84 10.68 11.24
C GLU A 129 1.79 10.41 10.15
N PRO A 130 0.81 9.52 10.39
CA PRO A 130 -0.14 9.12 9.35
C PRO A 130 -1.08 10.27 8.96
N ARG A 131 -1.00 10.76 7.72
CA ARG A 131 -1.90 11.79 7.17
C ARG A 131 -2.57 11.31 5.89
N TYR A 132 -3.84 11.69 5.68
CA TYR A 132 -4.60 11.27 4.49
C TYR A 132 -3.92 11.70 3.17
N TRP A 133 -3.48 12.95 3.08
CA TRP A 133 -2.83 13.48 1.87
C TRP A 133 -1.50 12.81 1.57
N ALA A 134 -0.72 12.50 2.61
CA ALA A 134 0.52 11.74 2.48
C ALA A 134 0.26 10.32 1.95
N LEU A 135 -0.77 9.64 2.47
CA LEU A 135 -1.19 8.33 1.98
C LEU A 135 -1.64 8.36 0.52
N TRP A 136 -2.39 9.40 0.14
CA TRP A 136 -2.84 9.60 -1.23
C TRP A 136 -1.67 9.81 -2.20
N GLY A 137 -0.74 10.69 -1.83
CA GLY A 137 0.48 10.98 -2.59
C GLY A 137 1.35 9.73 -2.74
N LEU A 138 1.57 9.00 -1.63
CA LEU A 138 2.33 7.76 -1.59
C LEU A 138 1.75 6.72 -2.53
N ASN A 139 0.45 6.45 -2.40
CA ASN A 139 -0.23 5.45 -3.23
C ASN A 139 -0.13 5.79 -4.73
N ARG A 140 -0.15 7.07 -5.11
CA ARG A 140 0.04 7.47 -6.51
C ARG A 140 1.50 7.33 -6.95
N ALA A 141 2.44 7.83 -6.15
CA ALA A 141 3.87 7.83 -6.45
C ALA A 141 4.41 6.41 -6.57
N VAL A 142 4.11 5.53 -5.60
CA VAL A 142 4.59 4.15 -5.59
C VAL A 142 3.95 3.34 -6.71
N ARG A 143 2.65 3.52 -7.02
CA ARG A 143 2.04 2.85 -8.18
C ARG A 143 2.70 3.25 -9.49
N GLN A 144 3.08 4.51 -9.64
CA GLN A 144 3.80 4.96 -10.82
C GLN A 144 5.21 4.38 -10.85
N ALA A 145 5.92 4.37 -9.72
CA ALA A 145 7.23 3.75 -9.56
C ALA A 145 7.23 2.26 -9.94
N ILE A 146 6.26 1.48 -9.46
CA ILE A 146 6.10 0.04 -9.79
C ILE A 146 5.97 -0.18 -11.30
N LEU A 147 5.27 0.71 -12.00
CA LEU A 147 5.04 0.58 -13.45
C LEU A 147 6.25 0.97 -14.31
N ILE A 148 7.27 1.60 -13.72
CA ILE A 148 8.47 2.07 -14.43
C ILE A 148 9.74 1.37 -13.94
N ALA A 149 9.73 0.77 -12.75
CA ALA A 149 10.81 -0.06 -12.24
C ALA A 149 10.96 -1.29 -13.13
N ASP A 150 12.13 -1.49 -13.71
CA ASP A 150 12.43 -2.64 -14.58
C ASP A 150 12.67 -3.92 -13.78
N GLY A 151 11.72 -4.29 -12.91
CA GLY A 151 11.91 -5.34 -11.89
C GLY A 151 12.87 -4.94 -10.76
N ASN A 152 13.54 -3.79 -10.87
CA ASN A 152 14.45 -3.27 -9.86
C ASN A 152 13.72 -2.89 -8.56
N PRO A 153 14.35 -3.10 -7.39
CA PRO A 153 13.75 -2.76 -6.10
C PRO A 153 13.47 -1.26 -5.99
N ILE A 154 12.36 -0.94 -5.34
CA ILE A 154 11.91 0.42 -5.08
C ILE A 154 12.05 0.69 -3.59
N LEU A 155 12.85 1.69 -3.24
CA LEU A 155 13.03 2.12 -1.86
C LEU A 155 12.08 3.27 -1.54
N VAL A 156 11.31 3.14 -0.46
CA VAL A 156 10.40 4.15 0.05
C VAL A 156 10.87 4.56 1.44
N VAL A 157 11.43 5.76 1.53
CA VAL A 157 11.91 6.35 2.79
C VAL A 157 10.84 7.27 3.34
N PHE A 158 10.37 6.99 4.55
CA PHE A 158 9.42 7.80 5.28
C PHE A 158 10.13 8.77 6.22
N PHE A 159 9.57 9.97 6.29
CA PHE A 159 9.88 10.98 7.29
C PHE A 159 8.59 11.34 8.04
N ARG A 160 8.69 12.19 9.06
CA ARG A 160 7.58 12.59 9.92
C ARG A 160 6.31 12.96 9.14
N THR A 161 6.42 13.78 8.11
CA THR A 161 5.26 14.24 7.32
C THR A 161 5.50 14.16 5.81
N SER A 162 6.57 13.51 5.38
CA SER A 162 7.00 13.43 3.98
C SER A 162 7.49 12.04 3.65
N PHE A 163 7.64 11.75 2.36
CA PHE A 163 8.26 10.52 1.91
C PHE A 163 9.08 10.76 0.64
N LEU A 164 9.95 9.81 0.37
CA LEU A 164 10.81 9.78 -0.79
C LEU A 164 10.79 8.37 -1.39
N VAL A 165 10.58 8.27 -2.70
CA VAL A 165 10.55 7.03 -3.46
C VAL A 165 11.75 7.02 -4.40
N ARG A 166 12.66 6.06 -4.25
CA ARG A 166 13.81 5.85 -5.12
C ARG A 166 13.61 4.60 -5.95
N VAL A 167 13.82 4.72 -7.26
CA VAL A 167 13.82 3.61 -8.20
C VAL A 167 15.17 3.61 -8.91
N GLN A 168 15.92 2.52 -8.76
CA GLN A 168 17.14 2.30 -9.54
C GLN A 168 16.76 1.63 -10.86
N GLY A 169 17.25 2.12 -12.00
CA GLY A 169 16.98 1.51 -13.30
C GLY A 169 15.50 1.57 -13.72
N ILE A 170 15.16 2.57 -14.53
CA ILE A 170 13.78 2.78 -15.03
C ILE A 170 13.65 2.38 -16.51
N LYS A 171 12.51 1.79 -16.87
CA LYS A 171 12.13 1.56 -18.28
C LYS A 171 11.82 2.84 -19.03
N ARG A 172 11.27 3.83 -18.31
CA ARG A 172 10.78 5.09 -18.85
C ARG A 172 10.57 6.12 -17.74
N LEU A 173 10.63 7.39 -18.11
CA LEU A 173 10.30 8.49 -17.20
C LEU A 173 8.79 8.55 -16.90
N PRO A 174 8.41 9.04 -15.70
CA PRO A 174 7.01 9.21 -15.32
C PRO A 174 6.33 10.26 -16.20
N THR A 175 5.33 9.84 -16.98
CA THR A 175 4.57 10.74 -17.88
C THR A 175 3.43 11.48 -17.18
N LYS A 176 2.90 10.93 -16.08
CA LYS A 176 1.80 11.54 -15.31
C LYS A 176 2.36 12.37 -14.16
N HIS A 177 2.03 13.66 -14.15
CA HIS A 177 2.25 14.51 -12.99
C HIS A 177 1.35 14.07 -11.83
N ILE A 178 1.92 13.96 -10.63
CA ILE A 178 1.18 13.71 -9.39
C ILE A 178 1.32 14.95 -8.53
N MET A 179 0.18 15.55 -8.16
CA MET A 179 0.16 16.76 -7.35
C MET A 179 0.96 16.60 -6.05
N GLY A 180 1.94 17.49 -5.86
CA GLY A 180 2.81 17.51 -4.68
C GLY A 180 3.97 16.50 -4.70
N VAL A 181 4.10 15.67 -5.74
CA VAL A 181 5.24 14.75 -5.92
C VAL A 181 6.19 15.36 -6.94
N ARG A 182 7.43 15.61 -6.54
CA ARG A 182 8.49 16.06 -7.45
C ARG A 182 9.37 14.89 -7.82
N TRP A 183 9.49 14.61 -9.12
CA TRP A 183 10.41 13.61 -9.66
C TRP A 183 11.71 14.29 -10.08
N VAL A 184 12.83 13.71 -9.68
CA VAL A 184 14.19 14.12 -10.06
C VAL A 184 14.90 12.88 -10.57
N TRP A 185 15.52 12.99 -11.74
CA TRP A 185 16.32 11.94 -12.35
C TRP A 185 17.79 12.30 -12.18
N ASP A 186 18.57 11.40 -11.58
CA ASP A 186 20.00 11.59 -11.38
C ASP A 186 20.75 10.30 -11.70
N GLU A 187 21.70 10.40 -12.63
CA GLU A 187 22.60 9.40 -13.24
C GLU A 187 22.01 8.02 -13.57
N HIS A 188 21.34 7.30 -12.66
CA HIS A 188 20.57 6.08 -12.93
C HIS A 188 19.39 5.84 -11.96
N THR A 189 19.06 6.84 -11.13
CA THR A 189 18.07 6.76 -10.06
C THR A 189 16.99 7.81 -10.24
N LEU A 190 15.73 7.36 -10.24
CA LEU A 190 14.59 8.25 -10.22
C LEU A 190 14.12 8.42 -8.77
N THR A 191 14.12 9.67 -8.31
CA THR A 191 13.70 10.03 -6.96
C THR A 191 12.41 10.85 -7.01
N GLY A 192 11.33 10.35 -6.43
CA GLY A 192 10.06 11.04 -6.23
C GLY A 192 9.90 11.48 -4.79
N SER A 193 9.84 12.78 -4.50
CA SER A 193 9.65 13.30 -3.14
C SER A 193 8.30 13.99 -2.98
N TRP A 194 7.68 13.84 -1.82
CA TRP A 194 6.43 14.51 -1.47
C TRP A 194 6.53 15.14 -0.08
N GLY A 195 6.09 16.39 0.05
CA GLY A 195 6.07 17.10 1.34
C GLY A 195 7.44 17.63 1.82
N ARG A 196 8.53 17.38 1.08
CA ARG A 196 9.86 17.92 1.36
C ARG A 196 10.24 18.93 0.26
N ARG A 197 10.48 20.20 0.62
CA ARG A 197 11.27 21.10 -0.24
C ARG A 197 12.70 20.57 -0.22
N GLN A 198 13.34 20.42 -1.38
CA GLN A 198 14.75 20.04 -1.50
C GLN A 198 15.61 21.11 -0.83
N GLU A 199 15.77 21.03 0.49
CA GLU A 199 16.99 21.50 1.12
C GLU A 199 17.89 20.26 1.18
N THR A 200 18.89 20.30 0.29
CA THR A 200 20.14 19.53 0.30
C THR A 200 20.02 18.00 0.37
N LEU A 201 20.00 17.37 -0.81
CA LEU A 201 20.85 16.19 -1.02
C LEU A 201 22.21 16.75 -1.45
N GLY A 202 23.04 17.05 -0.45
CA GLY A 202 24.48 17.22 -0.60
C GLY A 202 25.18 16.00 -0.02
#